data_AF-A0A4Y8KTP9-F1
#
_entry.id   AF-A0A4Y8KTP9-F1
#
_cell.length_a   1.000
_cell.length_b   1.000
_cell.length_c   1.000
_cell.angle_alpha   90.00
_cell.angle_beta   90.00
_cell.angle_gamma   90.00
#
_symmetry.space_group_name_H-M   'P 1'
#
loop_
_entity.id
_entity.type
_entity.pdbx_description
1 polymer ?
#
loop_
_entity_poly.entity_id
_entity_poly.type
_entity_poly.pdbx_seq_one_letter_code
_entity_poly.pdbx_strand_id
1 'polypeptide(L)'
;MLPYSKHTAVVTIGSGHLENGEWVEGSKQELTIKGRYIPGNNGSQVVKNKDGDEVIYKGRFMTSTPINKDAVRLLVASKSVEAPIINWYPYDSHTVIYI
;
A
#
# COMPACT_ATOMS: atom_id res chain seq x y z
N MET A 1 14.30 15.35 12.52
CA MET A 1 13.37 14.63 11.62
C MET A 1 14.08 14.45 10.28
N LEU A 2 14.49 13.24 9.90
CA LEU A 2 15.23 13.02 8.65
C LEU A 2 14.27 13.16 7.45
N PRO A 3 14.67 13.75 6.30
CA PRO A 3 13.78 13.94 5.16
C PRO A 3 13.46 12.58 4.52
N TYR A 4 12.26 12.05 4.78
CA TYR A 4 11.80 10.74 4.32
C TYR A 4 11.41 10.67 2.83
N SER A 5 11.49 11.78 2.08
CA SER A 5 10.94 11.90 0.73
C SER A 5 11.97 11.61 -0.37
N LYS A 6 12.31 10.33 -0.59
CA LYS A 6 13.16 9.91 -1.74
C LYS A 6 12.39 9.36 -2.93
N HIS A 7 11.16 8.91 -2.72
CA HIS A 7 10.34 8.28 -3.75
C HIS A 7 8.95 8.88 -3.79
N THR A 8 8.40 8.97 -5.00
CA THR A 8 6.98 9.20 -5.23
C THR A 8 6.32 7.85 -5.41
N ALA A 9 5.17 7.66 -4.77
CA ALA A 9 4.32 6.50 -4.98
C ALA A 9 2.91 6.95 -5.36
N VAL A 10 2.24 6.15 -6.18
CA VAL A 10 0.80 6.29 -6.46
C VAL A 10 0.08 5.22 -5.64
N VAL A 11 -0.83 5.65 -4.79
CA VAL A 11 -1.74 4.78 -4.03
C VAL A 11 -3.07 4.75 -4.77
N THR A 12 -3.53 3.57 -5.14
CA THR A 12 -4.90 3.39 -5.64
C THR A 12 -5.81 3.15 -4.44
N ILE A 13 -6.79 4.03 -4.27
CA ILE A 13 -7.90 3.88 -3.34
C ILE A 13 -9.04 3.25 -4.15
N GLY A 14 -9.34 2.00 -3.84
CA GLY A 14 -10.42 1.27 -4.49
C GLY A 14 -11.62 1.25 -3.56
N SER A 15 -12.71 1.88 -3.97
CA SER A 15 -14.00 1.57 -3.37
C SER A 15 -14.62 0.37 -4.07
N GLY A 16 -15.45 -0.36 -3.35
CA GLY A 16 -16.30 -1.42 -3.88
C GLY A 16 -17.29 -1.83 -2.82
N HIS A 17 -18.41 -2.38 -3.24
CA HIS A 17 -19.45 -2.84 -2.33
C HIS A 17 -20.03 -4.16 -2.84
N LEU A 18 -20.68 -4.88 -1.93
CA LEU A 18 -21.51 -6.02 -2.33
C LEU A 18 -22.84 -5.49 -2.85
N GLU A 19 -23.13 -5.79 -4.11
CA GLU A 19 -24.43 -5.55 -4.74
C GLU A 19 -25.01 -6.90 -5.15
N ASN A 20 -26.16 -7.28 -4.58
CA ASN A 20 -26.82 -8.55 -4.85
C ASN A 20 -25.94 -9.80 -4.67
N GLY A 21 -24.96 -9.75 -3.76
CA GLY A 21 -24.04 -10.87 -3.50
C GLY A 21 -22.83 -10.93 -4.45
N GLU A 22 -22.72 -10.01 -5.40
CA GLU A 22 -21.53 -9.83 -6.25
C GLU A 22 -20.72 -8.62 -5.77
N TRP A 23 -19.40 -8.74 -5.80
CA TRP A 23 -18.52 -7.61 -5.53
C TRP A 23 -18.50 -6.68 -6.76
N VAL A 24 -18.98 -5.46 -6.58
CA VAL A 24 -18.94 -4.42 -7.62
C VAL A 24 -17.74 -3.50 -7.34
N GLU A 25 -16.82 -3.41 -8.30
CA GLU A 25 -15.74 -2.40 -8.23
C GLU A 25 -16.36 -1.00 -8.32
N GLY A 26 -16.08 -0.17 -7.32
CA GLY A 26 -16.46 1.23 -7.28
C GLY A 26 -15.43 2.14 -7.96
N SER A 27 -15.52 3.43 -7.67
CA SER A 27 -14.59 4.44 -8.18
C SER A 27 -13.16 4.20 -7.70
N LYS A 28 -12.22 4.14 -8.65
CA LYS A 28 -10.78 4.12 -8.34
C LYS A 28 -10.27 5.56 -8.30
N GLN A 29 -9.73 5.95 -7.15
CA GLN A 29 -9.04 7.23 -7.00
C GLN A 29 -7.54 6.98 -6.84
N GLU A 30 -6.72 7.83 -7.45
CA GLU A 30 -5.27 7.79 -7.28
C GLU A 30 -4.80 8.94 -6.39
N LEU A 31 -3.96 8.61 -5.40
CA LEU A 31 -3.30 9.56 -4.53
C LEU A 31 -1.79 9.47 -4.73
N THR A 32 -1.17 10.58 -5.12
CA THR A 32 0.29 10.67 -5.21
C THR A 32 0.88 11.08 -3.87
N ILE A 33 1.75 10.22 -3.31
CA ILE A 33 2.40 10.43 -2.01
C ILE A 33 3.92 10.42 -2.13
N LYS A 34 4.60 11.07 -1.19
CA LYS A 34 6.06 11.03 -1.07
C LYS A 34 6.47 10.21 0.14
N GLY A 35 7.52 9.42 0.00
CA GLY A 35 8.00 8.60 1.10
C GLY A 35 9.27 7.82 0.78
N ARG A 36 9.53 6.84 1.65
CA ARG A 36 10.69 5.96 1.58
C ARG A 36 10.21 4.54 1.35
N TYR A 37 10.67 3.96 0.24
CA TYR A 37 10.53 2.53 0.00
C TYR A 37 11.69 1.76 0.65
N ILE A 38 11.37 0.66 1.32
CA ILE A 38 12.30 -0.31 1.87
C ILE A 38 11.95 -1.67 1.24
N PRO A 39 12.82 -2.26 0.42
CA PRO A 39 12.54 -3.55 -0.20
C PRO A 39 12.44 -4.65 0.86
N GLY A 40 11.60 -5.66 0.59
CA GLY A 40 11.64 -6.92 1.33
C GLY A 40 12.93 -7.68 1.05
N ASN A 41 13.31 -8.61 1.93
CA ASN A 41 14.48 -9.47 1.73
C ASN A 41 14.20 -10.49 0.60
N ASN A 42 14.50 -10.10 -0.65
CA ASN A 42 14.56 -10.95 -1.85
C ASN A 42 13.43 -11.99 -2.02
N GLY A 43 12.20 -11.67 -1.58
CA GLY A 43 10.99 -12.40 -1.95
C GLY A 43 10.68 -13.68 -1.16
N SER A 44 11.35 -13.94 -0.03
CA SER A 44 11.13 -15.20 0.73
C SER A 44 10.13 -15.10 1.88
N GLN A 45 9.60 -13.92 2.19
CA GLN A 45 8.69 -13.75 3.32
C GLN A 45 7.23 -13.82 2.85
N VAL A 46 6.53 -14.88 3.27
CA VAL A 46 5.07 -15.00 3.16
C VAL A 46 4.44 -14.39 4.40
N VAL A 47 3.43 -13.55 4.22
CA VAL A 47 2.66 -12.90 5.30
C VAL A 47 1.17 -13.06 5.03
N LYS A 48 0.32 -12.86 6.05
CA LYS A 48 -1.13 -12.82 5.86
C LYS A 48 -1.59 -11.39 5.56
N ASN A 49 -2.44 -11.23 4.55
CA ASN A 49 -3.12 -9.96 4.26
C ASN A 49 -4.25 -9.70 5.27
N LYS A 50 -4.95 -8.57 5.12
CA LYS A 50 -6.13 -8.20 5.94
C LYS A 50 -7.28 -9.22 5.90
N ASP A 51 -7.36 -10.02 4.84
CA ASP A 51 -8.42 -11.02 4.62
C ASP A 51 -8.00 -12.42 5.11
N GLY A 52 -6.75 -12.57 5.57
CA GLY A 52 -6.19 -13.81 6.10
C GLY A 52 -5.41 -14.66 5.08
N ASP A 53 -5.33 -14.24 3.82
CA ASP A 53 -4.66 -14.95 2.74
C ASP A 53 -3.14 -14.79 2.80
N GLU A 54 -2.42 -15.85 2.42
CA GLU A 54 -0.97 -15.84 2.28
C GLU A 54 -0.54 -15.10 1.01
N VAL A 55 0.30 -14.09 1.19
CA VAL A 55 0.83 -13.24 0.13
C VAL A 55 2.34 -13.03 0.29
N ILE A 56 3.03 -12.78 -0.81
CA ILE A 56 4.48 -12.51 -0.80
C ILE A 56 4.71 -11.06 -0.40
N TYR A 57 5.45 -10.84 0.68
CA TYR A 57 5.90 -9.51 1.10
C TYR A 57 6.99 -9.00 0.16
N LYS A 58 6.70 -7.91 -0.55
CA LYS A 58 7.63 -7.25 -1.48
C LYS A 58 8.33 -6.05 -0.85
N GLY A 59 7.83 -5.51 0.25
CA GLY A 59 8.50 -4.45 1.00
C GLY A 59 7.54 -3.51 1.68
N ARG A 60 8.07 -2.39 2.19
CA ARG A 60 7.25 -1.37 2.86
C ARG A 60 7.52 0.03 2.36
N PHE A 61 6.49 0.86 2.38
CA PHE A 61 6.55 2.27 2.05
C PHE A 61 6.18 3.10 3.28
N MET A 62 7.08 4.00 3.70
CA MET A 62 6.85 4.88 4.83
C MET A 62 6.59 6.30 4.32
N THR A 63 5.47 6.88 4.73
CA THR A 63 5.00 8.19 4.27
C THR A 63 4.49 9.02 5.44
N SER A 64 4.64 10.35 5.38
CA SER A 64 3.96 11.25 6.32
C SER A 64 2.52 11.55 5.92
N THR A 65 2.13 11.20 4.69
CA THR A 65 0.75 11.32 4.22
C THR A 65 -0.09 10.24 4.90
N PRO A 66 -1.12 10.61 5.70
CA PRO A 66 -2.03 9.63 6.27
C PRO A 66 -2.78 8.92 5.14
N ILE A 67 -2.78 7.59 5.16
CA ILE A 67 -3.60 6.78 4.26
C ILE A 67 -4.82 6.33 5.05
N ASN A 68 -6.00 6.75 4.61
CA ASN A 68 -7.27 6.29 5.14
C ASN A 68 -7.64 4.95 4.48
N LYS A 69 -8.56 4.22 5.13
CA LYS A 69 -9.01 2.88 4.73
C LYS A 69 -9.45 2.89 3.24
N ASP A 70 -9.33 1.74 2.59
CA ASP A 70 -9.65 1.47 1.16
C ASP A 70 -8.50 1.65 0.16
N ALA A 71 -7.26 1.86 0.64
CA ALA A 71 -6.08 1.73 -0.21
C ALA A 71 -5.83 0.26 -0.59
N VAL A 72 -5.84 -0.04 -1.89
CA VAL A 72 -5.75 -1.41 -2.42
C VAL A 72 -4.45 -1.70 -3.14
N ARG A 73 -3.77 -0.68 -3.68
CA ARG A 73 -2.57 -0.87 -4.50
C ARG A 73 -1.56 0.25 -4.29
N LEU A 74 -0.28 -0.10 -4.42
CA LEU A 74 0.83 0.85 -4.40
C LEU A 74 1.72 0.65 -5.64
N LEU A 75 2.01 1.75 -6.33
CA LEU A 75 2.99 1.82 -7.40
C LEU A 75 4.15 2.73 -6.99
N VAL A 76 5.36 2.20 -7.01
CA VAL A 76 6.62 2.95 -6.82
C VAL A 76 7.46 2.82 -8.09
N ALA A 77 7.14 3.64 -9.11
CA ALA A 77 7.73 3.54 -10.43
C ALA A 77 9.28 3.60 -10.42
N SER A 78 9.87 4.46 -9.58
CA SER A 78 11.33 4.58 -9.43
C SER A 78 12.05 3.33 -8.91
N LYS A 79 11.30 2.29 -8.52
CA LYS A 79 11.80 1.00 -8.04
C LYS A 79 11.27 -0.18 -8.85
N SER A 80 10.48 0.07 -9.90
CA SER A 80 9.79 -0.97 -10.68
C SER A 80 8.92 -1.88 -9.79
N VAL A 81 8.26 -1.30 -8.78
CA VAL A 81 7.42 -2.03 -7.83
C VAL A 81 5.96 -1.61 -8.03
N GLU A 82 5.12 -2.59 -8.32
CA GLU A 82 3.66 -2.45 -8.35
C GLU A 82 3.04 -3.68 -7.66
N ALA A 83 2.27 -3.44 -6.61
CA ALA A 83 1.79 -4.53 -5.75
C ALA A 83 0.50 -4.15 -5.00
N PRO A 84 -0.35 -5.16 -4.68
CA PRO A 84 -1.47 -4.94 -3.77
C PRO A 84 -0.97 -4.54 -2.38
N ILE A 85 -1.75 -3.72 -1.69
CA ILE A 85 -1.47 -3.36 -0.29
C ILE A 85 -1.91 -4.52 0.59
N ILE A 86 -0.95 -5.09 1.32
CA ILE A 86 -1.17 -6.19 2.26
C ILE A 86 -1.84 -5.65 3.53
N ASN A 87 -1.25 -4.60 4.09
CA ASN A 87 -1.74 -3.90 5.27
C ASN A 87 -1.08 -2.52 5.39
N TRP A 88 -1.60 -1.65 6.26
CA TRP A 88 -0.96 -0.40 6.62
C TRP A 88 -1.15 -0.09 8.10
N TYR A 89 -0.20 0.62 8.69
CA TYR A 89 -0.21 1.00 10.10
C TYR A 89 -0.03 2.51 10.25
N PRO A 90 -1.00 3.22 10.85
CA PRO A 90 -0.83 4.61 11.24
C PRO A 90 0.00 4.72 12.52
N TYR A 91 1.00 5.59 12.49
CA TYR A 91 1.71 6.09 13.66
C TYR A 91 1.53 7.61 13.73
N ASP A 92 1.73 8.19 14.91
CA ASP A 92 1.53 9.64 15.15
C ASP A 92 2.28 10.56 14.17
N SER A 93 3.38 10.07 13.58
CA SER A 93 4.23 10.85 12.66
C SER A 93 4.25 10.35 11.21
N HIS A 94 3.75 9.16 10.93
CA HIS A 94 3.84 8.54 9.61
C HIS A 94 2.93 7.32 9.47
N THR A 95 2.62 6.94 8.24
CA THR A 95 1.99 5.66 7.89
C THR A 95 3.03 4.72 7.28
N VAL A 96 3.00 3.44 7.67
CA VAL A 96 3.78 2.36 7.06
C VAL A 96 2.85 1.46 6.27
N ILE A 97 3.06 1.36 4.96
CA ILE A 97 2.29 0.53 4.03
C ILE A 97 3.12 -0.72 3.71
N TYR A 98 2.58 -1.90 3.95
CA TYR A 98 3.16 -3.19 3.59
C TYR A 98 2.58 -3.64 2.23
N ILE A 99 3.47 -4.04 1.33
CA ILE A 99 3.16 -4.47 -0.05
C ILE A 99 3.97 -5.71 -0.43
#